data_AF-A0AAE0MZ79-F1
#
_entry.id   AF-A0AAE0MZ79-F1
#
_cell.length_a   1.000
_cell.length_b   1.000
_cell.length_c   1.000
_cell.angle_alpha   90.00
_cell.angle_beta   90.00
_cell.angle_gamma   90.00
#
_symmetry.space_group_name_H-M   'P 1'
#
loop_
_entity.id
_entity.type
_entity.pdbx_description
1 polymer ?
#
loop_
_entity_poly.entity_id
_entity_poly.type
_entity_poly.pdbx_seq_one_letter_code
_entity_poly.pdbx_strand_id
1 'polypeptide(L)'
;MISAHLSSYAEDIRFARSVTKSCDRRRFAPSFWGDALPWPRVTSRRRSSRTASLLCPPAYFTGSQRQSTVDAAKIAGLNVRYLVAEPTAAAVAYLWNSDRRDQTYLAVHVGGGTTDCSVVEQLTSDGKKSFIVLATAGDNALGGRDFLAVLMKLFHRKMRDGAMLEEALRQRCERAKVETTDGANFEVDDYEVTEEDYVVAYQPLFDSLRKVVVKACDAAAFPPDAIIFAGGSCRLPNFEQEIRKVFPEAEMLPMRNLPTAVAEGASIISSVWHGTAISSSKVLVADVLPRALGIATEGGCFSEMLPKNTKLPAQHTERYTARGMKTSISLHEGGEAVAGDNIFLGRFDIPTKVGDILDVTIKARHDRQIEVTAVVVDDDGKPITTDLSGVLKVIRESSCDENMEQLRECFQRRRGGG
;
A
#
# COMPACT_ATOMS: atom_id res chain seq x y z
N MET A 1 -7.81 -9.16 -10.47
CA MET A 1 -7.78 -10.28 -9.50
C MET A 1 -6.42 -10.42 -8.78
N ILE A 2 -5.39 -9.62 -9.10
CA ILE A 2 -4.03 -9.76 -8.52
C ILE A 2 -3.86 -9.02 -7.18
N SER A 3 -4.53 -7.89 -6.95
CA SER A 3 -4.28 -7.02 -5.78
C SER A 3 -4.82 -7.56 -4.45
N ALA A 4 -6.03 -8.14 -4.40
CA ALA A 4 -6.65 -8.63 -3.17
C ALA A 4 -5.93 -9.83 -2.51
N HIS A 5 -4.99 -10.47 -3.22
CA HIS A 5 -4.14 -11.54 -2.69
C HIS A 5 -2.71 -11.09 -2.37
N LEU A 6 -2.30 -9.86 -2.67
CA LEU A 6 -0.93 -9.41 -2.36
C LEU A 6 -0.83 -8.80 -0.95
N SER A 7 -1.89 -8.13 -0.47
CA SER A 7 -1.91 -7.48 0.86
C SER A 7 -1.92 -8.46 2.04
N SER A 8 -2.46 -9.68 1.88
CA SER A 8 -2.40 -10.71 2.95
C SER A 8 -1.05 -11.43 3.06
N TYR A 9 -0.22 -11.42 2.01
CA TYR A 9 1.00 -12.24 1.91
C TYR A 9 2.31 -11.46 1.97
N ALA A 10 2.29 -10.13 1.85
CA ALA A 10 3.49 -9.30 2.01
C ALA A 10 4.12 -9.43 3.42
N GLU A 11 3.42 -9.99 4.41
CA GLU A 11 3.91 -10.19 5.78
C GLU A 11 4.20 -11.65 6.17
N ASP A 12 3.93 -12.65 5.30
CA ASP A 12 4.34 -14.04 5.53
C ASP A 12 5.87 -14.26 5.43
N ILE A 13 6.62 -13.15 5.35
CA ILE A 13 8.07 -13.05 5.55
C ILE A 13 8.48 -13.58 6.94
N ARG A 14 7.59 -13.55 7.96
CA ARG A 14 7.84 -14.18 9.26
C ARG A 14 7.61 -15.70 9.24
N PHE A 15 6.63 -16.20 8.51
CA PHE A 15 6.43 -17.64 8.31
C PHE A 15 7.59 -18.27 7.50
N ALA A 16 8.09 -17.55 6.49
CA ALA A 16 9.29 -17.92 5.73
C ALA A 16 10.56 -18.07 6.60
N ARG A 17 10.63 -17.40 7.77
CA ARG A 17 11.71 -17.61 8.75
C ARG A 17 11.54 -18.87 9.62
N SER A 18 10.34 -19.45 9.68
CA SER A 18 10.07 -20.71 10.42
C SER A 18 10.23 -21.95 9.53
N VAL A 19 9.93 -21.82 8.23
CA VAL A 19 10.07 -22.91 7.22
C VAL A 19 11.55 -23.18 6.86
N THR A 20 12.49 -22.29 7.20
CA THR A 20 13.94 -22.50 7.04
C THR A 20 14.54 -23.54 7.99
N LYS A 21 13.74 -24.20 8.85
CA LYS A 21 14.21 -25.33 9.66
C LYS A 21 14.06 -26.71 9.02
N SER A 22 13.36 -26.89 7.89
CA SER A 22 13.18 -28.26 7.33
C SER A 22 13.47 -28.49 5.85
N CYS A 23 13.85 -27.50 5.04
CA CYS A 23 14.35 -27.78 3.69
C CYS A 23 15.48 -26.82 3.31
N ASP A 24 16.65 -27.41 3.02
CA ASP A 24 17.83 -26.90 2.30
C ASP A 24 18.27 -25.45 2.64
N ARG A 25 19.46 -25.27 3.23
CA ARG A 25 20.03 -24.03 3.81
C ARG A 25 20.16 -22.80 2.88
N ARG A 26 19.15 -22.43 2.08
CA ARG A 26 19.12 -21.28 1.20
C ARG A 26 18.24 -20.19 1.79
N ARG A 27 18.78 -18.96 1.85
CA ARG A 27 18.03 -17.77 2.26
C ARG A 27 17.34 -17.19 1.03
N PHE A 28 16.02 -17.07 1.08
CA PHE A 28 15.24 -16.46 0.00
C PHE A 28 14.75 -15.06 0.41
N ALA A 29 14.87 -14.09 -0.49
CA ALA A 29 14.31 -12.76 -0.29
C ALA A 29 12.78 -12.80 -0.26
N PRO A 30 12.09 -11.89 0.45
CA PRO A 30 10.63 -11.78 0.44
C PRO A 30 9.98 -11.80 -0.95
N SER A 31 10.61 -11.14 -1.92
CA SER A 31 10.17 -11.09 -3.32
C SER A 31 10.13 -12.47 -4.00
N PHE A 32 10.93 -13.42 -3.54
CA PHE A 32 10.96 -14.81 -4.05
C PHE A 32 9.73 -15.62 -3.64
N TRP A 33 9.17 -15.37 -2.46
CA TRP A 33 7.94 -16.05 -2.02
C TRP A 33 6.70 -15.60 -2.78
N GLY A 34 6.80 -14.48 -3.52
CA GLY A 34 5.81 -14.08 -4.50
C GLY A 34 5.52 -15.16 -5.55
N ASP A 35 6.47 -16.06 -5.84
CA ASP A 35 6.28 -17.17 -6.79
C ASP A 35 5.60 -18.42 -6.20
N ALA A 36 5.49 -18.52 -4.86
CA ALA A 36 4.69 -19.55 -4.20
C ALA A 36 3.19 -19.21 -4.15
N LEU A 37 2.83 -17.98 -4.53
CA LEU A 37 1.45 -17.54 -4.66
C LEU A 37 0.85 -18.16 -5.93
N PRO A 38 -0.36 -18.76 -5.87
CA PRO A 38 -1.12 -19.06 -7.07
C PRO A 38 -1.56 -17.72 -7.69
N TRP A 39 -0.70 -17.12 -8.52
CA TRP A 39 -1.08 -16.01 -9.37
C TRP A 39 -2.28 -16.49 -10.20
N PRO A 40 -3.39 -15.72 -10.26
CA PRO A 40 -4.49 -16.05 -11.16
C PRO A 40 -3.89 -16.26 -12.54
N ARG A 41 -4.02 -17.48 -13.08
CA ARG A 41 -3.65 -17.76 -14.47
C ARG A 41 -4.48 -16.79 -15.30
N VAL A 42 -3.86 -15.71 -15.78
CA VAL A 42 -4.49 -14.86 -16.78
C VAL A 42 -4.68 -15.78 -17.99
N THR A 43 -5.92 -16.20 -18.20
CA THR A 43 -6.34 -17.17 -19.23
C THR A 43 -6.30 -16.58 -20.63
N SER A 44 -5.45 -15.58 -20.91
CA SER A 44 -5.19 -15.16 -22.27
C SER A 44 -4.16 -16.10 -22.91
N ARG A 45 -4.65 -17.09 -23.66
CA ARG A 45 -3.86 -18.03 -24.47
C ARG A 45 -3.03 -17.38 -25.58
N ARG A 46 -2.95 -16.04 -25.67
CA ARG A 46 -2.18 -15.34 -26.70
C ARG A 46 -0.85 -14.84 -26.15
N ARG A 47 0.23 -15.34 -26.76
CA ARG A 47 1.66 -15.07 -26.54
C ARG A 47 2.10 -13.62 -26.88
N SER A 48 1.20 -12.63 -26.80
CA SER A 48 1.57 -11.22 -26.92
C SER A 48 2.06 -10.74 -25.55
N SER A 49 3.30 -10.25 -25.48
CA SER A 49 4.02 -9.73 -24.31
C SER A 49 3.20 -9.57 -23.01
N ARG A 50 3.44 -10.44 -22.02
CA ARG A 50 2.82 -10.36 -20.69
C ARG A 50 3.07 -8.98 -20.08
N THR A 51 2.05 -8.15 -20.02
CA THR A 51 2.09 -6.78 -19.50
C THR A 51 1.02 -6.67 -18.42
N ALA A 52 1.40 -6.71 -17.14
CA ALA A 52 0.53 -6.16 -16.10
C ALA A 52 0.89 -4.69 -15.96
N SER A 53 0.13 -3.83 -16.60
CA SER A 53 0.41 -2.39 -16.65
C SER A 53 0.18 -1.65 -15.34
N LEU A 54 -0.58 -2.21 -14.41
CA LEU A 54 -1.00 -1.56 -13.18
C LEU A 54 -0.98 -2.54 -12.01
N LEU A 55 -0.40 -2.11 -10.89
CA LEU A 55 -0.53 -2.79 -9.60
C LEU A 55 -1.18 -1.86 -8.58
N CYS A 56 -1.86 -2.47 -7.60
CA CYS A 56 -2.47 -1.76 -6.50
C CYS A 56 -1.86 -2.17 -5.16
N PRO A 57 -0.76 -1.55 -4.73
CA PRO A 57 -0.24 -1.73 -3.39
C PRO A 57 -1.06 -0.92 -2.36
N PRO A 58 -1.05 -1.33 -1.08
CA PRO A 58 -1.60 -0.54 0.02
C PRO A 58 -1.20 0.94 -0.02
N ALA A 59 -2.10 1.83 0.36
CA ALA A 59 -1.88 3.28 0.31
C ALA A 59 -0.75 3.71 1.26
N TYR A 60 -0.59 3.00 2.37
CA TYR A 60 0.36 3.34 3.43
C TYR A 60 1.69 2.57 3.38
N PHE A 61 1.92 1.79 2.32
CA PHE A 61 3.22 1.17 2.05
C PHE A 61 4.33 2.22 1.84
N THR A 62 5.48 1.92 2.43
CA THR A 62 6.76 2.61 2.26
C THR A 62 7.30 2.45 0.84
N GLY A 63 8.26 3.30 0.45
CA GLY A 63 8.96 3.15 -0.84
C GLY A 63 9.54 1.75 -1.05
N SER A 64 10.19 1.16 -0.04
CA SER A 64 10.78 -0.18 -0.13
C SER A 64 9.75 -1.31 -0.29
N GLN A 65 8.60 -1.21 0.38
CA GLN A 65 7.54 -2.22 0.25
C GLN A 65 6.92 -2.17 -1.14
N ARG A 66 6.67 -0.96 -1.68
CA ARG A 66 6.18 -0.80 -3.06
C ARG A 66 7.15 -1.37 -4.08
N GLN A 67 8.44 -1.07 -3.93
CA GLN A 67 9.47 -1.60 -4.81
C GLN A 67 9.50 -3.13 -4.77
N SER A 68 9.41 -3.71 -3.57
CA SER A 68 9.33 -5.17 -3.41
C SER A 68 8.11 -5.78 -4.14
N THR A 69 6.96 -5.08 -4.14
CA THR A 69 5.78 -5.51 -4.91
C THR A 69 6.02 -5.44 -6.42
N VAL A 70 6.68 -4.38 -6.90
CA VAL A 70 7.06 -4.24 -8.32
C VAL A 70 8.04 -5.34 -8.73
N ASP A 71 9.05 -5.61 -7.90
CA ASP A 71 10.07 -6.62 -8.18
C ASP A 71 9.47 -8.03 -8.18
N ALA A 72 8.55 -8.34 -7.25
CA ALA A 72 7.81 -9.59 -7.27
C ALA A 72 7.02 -9.77 -8.59
N ALA A 73 6.39 -8.70 -9.10
CA ALA A 73 5.69 -8.75 -10.38
C ALA A 73 6.66 -8.91 -11.56
N LYS A 74 7.83 -8.26 -11.54
CA LYS A 74 8.89 -8.43 -12.55
C LYS A 74 9.39 -9.87 -12.59
N ILE A 75 9.62 -10.49 -11.42
CA ILE A 75 10.01 -11.90 -11.28
C ILE A 75 8.95 -12.81 -11.90
N ALA A 76 7.66 -12.51 -11.67
CA ALA A 76 6.53 -13.20 -12.31
C ALA A 76 6.41 -12.95 -13.83
N GLY A 77 7.30 -12.16 -14.43
CA GLY A 77 7.32 -11.82 -15.85
C GLY A 77 6.30 -10.77 -16.25
N LEU A 78 5.93 -9.89 -15.33
CA LEU A 78 5.00 -8.78 -15.55
C LEU A 78 5.75 -7.44 -15.61
N ASN A 79 5.46 -6.63 -16.63
CA ASN A 79 5.99 -5.28 -16.75
C ASN A 79 5.04 -4.24 -16.12
N VAL A 80 5.31 -3.86 -14.87
CA VAL A 80 4.56 -2.85 -14.11
C VAL A 80 4.87 -1.45 -14.62
N ARG A 81 3.86 -0.76 -15.15
CA ARG A 81 4.02 0.63 -15.63
C ARG A 81 3.55 1.67 -14.62
N TYR A 82 2.56 1.33 -13.82
CA TYR A 82 1.94 2.27 -12.90
C TYR A 82 1.55 1.59 -11.59
N LEU A 83 1.47 2.40 -10.54
CA LEU A 83 0.97 2.03 -9.22
C LEU A 83 -0.19 2.95 -8.86
N VAL A 84 -1.29 2.38 -8.36
CA VAL A 84 -2.42 3.14 -7.81
C VAL A 84 -2.77 2.55 -6.46
N ALA A 85 -2.95 3.37 -5.42
CA ALA A 85 -3.31 2.86 -4.10
C ALA A 85 -4.61 2.03 -4.12
N GLU A 86 -4.67 0.96 -3.32
CA GLU A 86 -5.86 0.11 -3.18
C GLU A 86 -7.17 0.87 -2.92
N PRO A 87 -7.28 1.76 -1.91
CA PRO A 87 -8.51 2.52 -1.68
C PRO A 87 -8.88 3.45 -2.85
N THR A 88 -7.89 3.99 -3.58
CA THR A 88 -8.14 4.82 -4.77
C THR A 88 -8.72 3.98 -5.92
N ALA A 89 -8.18 2.79 -6.16
CA ALA A 89 -8.74 1.87 -7.14
C ALA A 89 -10.16 1.43 -6.75
N ALA A 90 -10.41 1.13 -5.47
CA ALA A 90 -11.75 0.82 -4.99
C ALA A 90 -12.74 1.97 -5.23
N ALA A 91 -12.33 3.23 -4.97
CA ALA A 91 -13.17 4.40 -5.25
C ALA A 91 -13.55 4.48 -6.74
N VAL A 92 -12.59 4.27 -7.65
CA VAL A 92 -12.87 4.21 -9.09
C VAL A 92 -13.87 3.11 -9.42
N ALA A 93 -13.74 1.91 -8.85
CA ALA A 93 -14.65 0.80 -9.12
C ALA A 93 -16.10 1.12 -8.76
N TYR A 94 -16.31 1.72 -7.58
CA TYR A 94 -17.64 2.08 -7.10
C TYR A 94 -18.27 3.20 -7.93
N LEU A 95 -17.47 4.18 -8.31
CA LEU A 95 -18.00 5.46 -8.79
C LEU A 95 -18.00 5.59 -10.31
N TRP A 96 -17.22 4.78 -11.03
CA TRP A 96 -17.05 4.89 -12.49
C TRP A 96 -18.38 4.94 -13.26
N ASN A 97 -19.28 4.00 -12.99
CA ASN A 97 -20.60 3.92 -13.65
C ASN A 97 -21.75 4.49 -12.81
N SER A 98 -21.45 5.30 -11.78
CA SER A 98 -22.47 5.90 -10.94
C SER A 98 -22.95 7.26 -11.47
N ASP A 99 -24.22 7.62 -11.27
CA ASP A 99 -24.73 8.96 -11.59
C ASP A 99 -24.48 9.98 -10.47
N ARG A 100 -23.57 9.65 -9.54
CA ARG A 100 -23.28 10.49 -8.40
C ARG A 100 -22.54 11.75 -8.83
N ARG A 101 -22.95 12.87 -8.24
CA ARG A 101 -22.39 14.21 -8.46
C ARG A 101 -21.05 14.34 -7.74
N ASP A 102 -20.46 15.52 -7.89
CA ASP A 102 -19.23 15.89 -7.23
C ASP A 102 -19.42 15.83 -5.72
N GLN A 103 -18.65 14.94 -5.08
CA GLN A 103 -18.77 14.55 -3.68
C GLN A 103 -17.40 14.09 -3.17
N THR A 104 -17.23 14.16 -1.87
CA THR A 104 -16.07 13.61 -1.16
C THR A 104 -16.42 12.24 -0.61
N TYR A 105 -15.58 11.25 -0.94
CA TYR A 105 -15.74 9.87 -0.52
C TYR A 105 -14.60 9.45 0.40
N LEU A 106 -14.91 8.73 1.47
CA LEU A 106 -13.92 8.02 2.25
C LEU A 106 -13.90 6.56 1.82
N ALA A 107 -12.82 6.15 1.14
CA ALA A 107 -12.60 4.75 0.79
C ALA A 107 -11.84 4.04 1.91
N VAL A 108 -12.52 3.12 2.60
CA VAL A 108 -11.97 2.27 3.67
C VAL A 108 -11.67 0.89 3.10
N HIS A 109 -10.38 0.56 3.02
CA HIS A 109 -9.91 -0.76 2.58
C HIS A 109 -9.35 -1.54 3.77
N VAL A 110 -10.02 -2.62 4.18
CA VAL A 110 -9.53 -3.53 5.24
C VAL A 110 -9.20 -4.89 4.64
N GLY A 111 -7.93 -5.09 4.38
CA GLY A 111 -7.38 -6.32 3.82
C GLY A 111 -7.15 -7.40 4.88
N GLY A 112 -6.34 -8.39 4.52
CA GLY A 112 -5.96 -9.47 5.43
C GLY A 112 -4.94 -9.05 6.50
N GLY A 113 -4.11 -8.05 6.22
CA GLY A 113 -3.08 -7.57 7.16
C GLY A 113 -2.91 -6.05 7.23
N THR A 114 -3.54 -5.29 6.34
CA THR A 114 -3.45 -3.82 6.34
C THR A 114 -4.82 -3.18 6.29
N THR A 115 -4.89 -1.98 6.85
CA THR A 115 -6.03 -1.07 6.78
C THR A 115 -5.55 0.20 6.10
N ASP A 116 -6.19 0.58 5.01
CA ASP A 116 -5.83 1.75 4.21
C ASP A 116 -7.08 2.59 3.96
N CYS A 117 -6.99 3.89 4.24
CA CYS A 117 -8.05 4.85 4.04
C CYS A 117 -7.56 5.95 3.08
N SER A 118 -8.38 6.30 2.10
CA SER A 118 -8.18 7.49 1.28
C SER A 118 -9.45 8.32 1.24
N VAL A 119 -9.30 9.62 1.46
CA VAL A 119 -10.34 10.61 1.16
C VAL A 119 -10.18 11.02 -0.30
N VAL A 120 -11.20 10.78 -1.10
CA VAL A 120 -11.20 10.95 -2.56
C VAL A 120 -12.31 11.90 -2.95
N GLU A 121 -11.94 13.01 -3.57
CA GLU A 121 -12.87 13.91 -4.22
C GLU A 121 -13.14 13.39 -5.64
N GLN A 122 -14.41 13.12 -5.97
CA GLN A 122 -14.83 12.85 -7.33
C GLN A 122 -15.30 14.17 -7.94
N LEU A 123 -14.76 14.53 -9.11
CA LEU A 123 -15.21 15.67 -9.90
C LEU A 123 -15.66 15.22 -11.29
N THR A 124 -16.73 15.83 -11.80
CA THR A 124 -17.34 15.50 -13.09
C THR A 124 -17.40 16.75 -13.97
N SER A 125 -16.63 16.74 -15.06
CA SER A 125 -16.61 17.85 -16.02
C SER A 125 -16.61 17.30 -17.45
N ASP A 126 -17.48 17.82 -18.31
CA ASP A 126 -17.61 17.41 -19.72
C ASP A 126 -17.72 15.88 -19.93
N GLY A 127 -18.47 15.21 -19.04
CA GLY A 127 -18.63 13.75 -19.07
C GLY A 127 -17.37 12.96 -18.64
N LYS A 128 -16.34 13.62 -18.11
CA LYS A 128 -15.13 13.00 -17.58
C LYS A 128 -15.16 13.01 -16.06
N LYS A 129 -14.74 11.90 -15.46
CA LYS A 129 -14.59 11.76 -14.01
C LYS A 129 -13.12 11.86 -13.61
N SER A 130 -12.86 12.73 -12.65
CA SER A 130 -11.56 12.86 -11.98
C SER A 130 -11.69 12.38 -10.55
N PHE A 131 -10.70 11.61 -10.09
CA PHE A 131 -10.59 11.11 -8.73
C PHE A 131 -9.33 11.70 -8.13
N ILE A 132 -9.51 12.64 -7.20
CA ILE A 132 -8.41 13.37 -6.57
C ILE A 132 -8.34 12.91 -5.12
N VAL A 133 -7.25 12.24 -4.77
CA VAL A 133 -6.97 11.89 -3.38
C VAL A 133 -6.60 13.18 -2.64
N LEU A 134 -7.32 13.49 -1.57
CA LEU A 134 -7.06 14.63 -0.70
C LEU A 134 -6.09 14.25 0.42
N ALA A 135 -6.31 13.09 1.04
CA ALA A 135 -5.44 12.57 2.07
C ALA A 135 -5.52 11.05 2.16
N THR A 136 -4.48 10.46 2.75
CA THR A 136 -4.48 9.03 3.08
C THR A 136 -3.95 8.78 4.50
N ALA A 137 -4.48 7.73 5.13
CA ALA A 137 -3.97 7.16 6.36
C ALA A 137 -4.05 5.64 6.29
N GLY A 138 -3.27 4.96 7.11
CA GLY A 138 -3.34 3.51 7.19
C GLY A 138 -2.61 2.96 8.40
N ASP A 139 -2.78 1.65 8.59
CA ASP A 139 -2.07 0.84 9.56
C ASP A 139 -1.67 -0.48 8.88
N ASN A 140 -0.36 -0.73 8.84
CA ASN A 140 0.21 -1.92 8.20
C ASN A 140 0.11 -3.17 9.10
N ALA A 141 -0.36 -3.04 10.34
CA ALA A 141 -0.48 -4.11 11.33
C ALA A 141 -1.93 -4.24 11.86
N LEU A 142 -2.91 -3.84 11.04
CA LEU A 142 -4.33 -3.96 11.34
C LEU A 142 -5.06 -4.52 10.13
N GLY A 143 -5.54 -5.75 10.21
CA GLY A 143 -6.37 -6.37 9.18
C GLY A 143 -7.07 -7.62 9.67
N GLY A 144 -7.63 -8.39 8.74
CA GLY A 144 -8.44 -9.57 9.05
C GLY A 144 -7.73 -10.66 9.86
N ARG A 145 -6.39 -10.72 9.82
CA ARG A 145 -5.58 -11.63 10.64
C ARG A 145 -5.60 -11.27 12.12
N ASP A 146 -5.67 -9.99 12.46
CA ASP A 146 -5.68 -9.54 13.84
C ASP A 146 -7.01 -9.87 14.51
N PHE A 147 -8.11 -9.66 13.77
CA PHE A 147 -9.45 -10.12 14.18
C PHE A 147 -9.49 -11.66 14.29
N LEU A 148 -8.94 -12.38 13.32
CA LEU A 148 -8.83 -13.85 13.39
C LEU A 148 -8.08 -14.30 14.65
N ALA A 149 -6.96 -13.66 14.99
CA ALA A 149 -6.17 -14.01 16.17
C ALA A 149 -6.95 -13.78 17.47
N VAL A 150 -7.79 -12.74 17.55
CA VAL A 150 -8.69 -12.53 18.69
C VAL A 150 -9.77 -13.61 18.74
N LEU A 151 -10.39 -13.94 17.60
CA LEU A 151 -11.41 -15.00 17.52
C LEU A 151 -10.88 -16.35 17.97
N MET A 152 -9.70 -16.74 17.48
CA MET A 152 -9.02 -17.97 17.88
C MET A 152 -8.77 -18.02 19.39
N LYS A 153 -8.40 -16.91 20.03
CA LYS A 153 -8.24 -16.85 21.49
C LYS A 153 -9.55 -17.09 22.24
N LEU A 154 -10.68 -16.63 21.71
CA LEU A 154 -11.99 -16.89 22.31
C LEU A 154 -12.35 -18.38 22.21
N PHE A 155 -12.17 -18.99 21.04
CA PHE A 155 -12.39 -20.43 20.87
C PHE A 155 -11.45 -21.28 21.73
N HIS A 156 -10.16 -20.94 21.83
CA HIS A 156 -9.21 -21.62 22.71
C HIS A 156 -9.68 -21.65 24.17
N ARG A 157 -10.26 -20.55 24.66
CA ARG A 157 -10.82 -20.49 26.03
C ARG A 157 -12.02 -21.41 26.22
N LYS A 158 -12.84 -21.60 25.18
CA LYS A 158 -14.04 -22.46 25.22
C LYS A 158 -13.72 -23.95 25.02
N MET A 159 -12.76 -24.26 24.16
CA MET A 159 -12.42 -25.65 23.79
C MET A 159 -11.67 -26.44 24.87
N ARG A 160 -11.03 -25.77 25.85
CA ARG A 160 -10.22 -26.35 26.95
C ARG A 160 -9.39 -27.59 26.56
N ASP A 161 -8.09 -27.39 26.38
CA ASP A 161 -7.03 -28.39 26.12
C ASP A 161 -7.12 -29.17 24.79
N GLY A 162 -6.28 -28.77 23.83
CA GLY A 162 -5.59 -29.68 22.91
C GLY A 162 -6.40 -30.45 21.85
N ALA A 163 -7.72 -30.28 21.77
CA ALA A 163 -8.57 -31.07 20.89
C ALA A 163 -8.32 -30.85 19.38
N MET A 164 -7.70 -29.72 19.00
CA MET A 164 -7.53 -29.35 17.60
C MET A 164 -6.14 -28.79 17.31
N LEU A 165 -5.57 -29.21 16.17
CA LEU A 165 -4.34 -28.62 15.65
C LEU A 165 -4.55 -27.12 15.37
N GLU A 166 -3.59 -26.28 15.76
CA GLU A 166 -3.67 -24.82 15.63
C GLU A 166 -4.05 -24.36 14.22
N GLU A 167 -3.47 -24.99 13.19
CA GLU A 167 -3.77 -24.65 11.80
C GLU A 167 -5.19 -25.05 11.38
N ALA A 168 -5.72 -26.16 11.92
CA ALA A 168 -7.10 -26.57 11.66
C ALA A 168 -8.09 -25.58 12.32
N LEU A 169 -7.81 -25.16 13.56
CA LEU A 169 -8.60 -24.13 14.24
C LEU A 169 -8.56 -22.82 13.46
N ARG A 170 -7.36 -22.40 13.03
CA ARG A 170 -7.17 -21.19 12.22
C ARG A 170 -8.03 -21.20 10.95
N GLN A 171 -8.02 -22.30 10.21
CA GLN A 171 -8.82 -22.45 8.98
C GLN A 171 -10.34 -22.44 9.25
N ARG A 172 -10.78 -23.07 10.34
CA ARG A 172 -12.19 -23.07 10.74
C ARG A 172 -12.65 -21.70 11.22
N CYS A 173 -11.87 -21.03 12.06
CA CYS A 173 -12.15 -19.66 12.50
C CYS A 173 -12.13 -18.67 11.33
N GLU A 174 -11.22 -18.83 10.35
CA GLU A 174 -11.22 -17.96 9.16
C GLU A 174 -12.48 -18.17 8.32
N ARG A 175 -12.95 -19.42 8.18
CA ARG A 175 -14.21 -19.72 7.51
C ARG A 175 -15.40 -19.08 8.23
N ALA A 176 -15.51 -19.31 9.54
CA ALA A 176 -16.56 -18.70 10.36
C ALA A 176 -16.54 -17.17 10.22
N LYS A 177 -15.37 -16.52 10.29
CA LYS A 177 -15.21 -15.08 10.11
C LYS A 177 -15.75 -14.55 8.78
N VAL A 178 -15.66 -15.35 7.71
CA VAL A 178 -16.11 -14.96 6.36
C VAL A 178 -17.61 -15.22 6.16
N GLU A 179 -18.16 -16.23 6.84
CA GLU A 179 -19.55 -16.69 6.68
C GLU A 179 -20.54 -16.04 7.66
N THR A 180 -20.07 -15.63 8.85
CA THR A 180 -20.92 -15.02 9.89
C THR A 180 -21.43 -13.65 9.48
N THR A 181 -22.69 -13.37 9.81
CA THR A 181 -23.38 -12.09 9.58
C THR A 181 -23.53 -11.31 10.87
N ASP A 182 -23.91 -10.03 10.77
CA ASP A 182 -24.26 -9.19 11.93
C ASP A 182 -25.30 -9.88 12.83
N GLY A 183 -25.09 -9.81 14.15
CA GLY A 183 -26.00 -10.39 15.16
C GLY A 183 -25.91 -11.90 15.35
N ALA A 184 -25.07 -12.60 14.57
CA ALA A 184 -24.89 -14.04 14.70
C ALA A 184 -23.68 -14.41 15.57
N ASN A 185 -23.72 -15.60 16.16
CA ASN A 185 -22.59 -16.21 16.85
C ASN A 185 -21.55 -16.71 15.82
N PHE A 186 -20.28 -16.80 16.22
CA PHE A 186 -19.31 -17.58 15.47
C PHE A 186 -19.40 -19.04 15.91
N GLU A 187 -19.53 -19.96 14.96
CA GLU A 187 -19.61 -21.39 15.21
C GLU A 187 -18.38 -22.11 14.63
N VAL A 188 -17.73 -22.93 15.46
CA VAL A 188 -16.65 -23.82 15.04
C VAL A 188 -16.84 -25.17 15.73
N ASP A 189 -17.17 -26.19 14.92
CA ASP A 189 -17.56 -27.52 15.38
C ASP A 189 -18.71 -27.41 16.41
N ASP A 190 -18.54 -27.98 17.61
CA ASP A 190 -19.54 -27.96 18.68
C ASP A 190 -19.43 -26.73 19.61
N TYR A 191 -18.58 -25.76 19.26
CA TYR A 191 -18.33 -24.58 20.08
C TYR A 191 -18.87 -23.32 19.41
N GLU A 192 -19.41 -22.43 20.23
CA GLU A 192 -19.87 -21.11 19.81
C GLU A 192 -19.20 -19.99 20.58
N VAL A 193 -18.85 -18.91 19.88
CA VAL A 193 -18.48 -17.62 20.47
C VAL A 193 -19.63 -16.67 20.23
N THR A 194 -20.23 -16.17 21.31
CA THR A 194 -21.43 -15.34 21.24
C THR A 194 -21.10 -13.94 20.72
N GLU A 195 -22.10 -13.23 20.21
CA GLU A 195 -21.96 -11.82 19.85
C GLU A 195 -21.39 -10.98 20.99
N GLU A 196 -21.93 -11.13 22.20
CA GLU A 196 -21.44 -10.43 23.38
C GLU A 196 -19.94 -10.66 23.63
N ASP A 197 -19.48 -11.91 23.48
CA ASP A 197 -18.07 -12.27 23.67
C ASP A 197 -17.16 -11.59 22.64
N TYR A 198 -17.48 -11.68 21.35
CA TYR A 198 -16.60 -11.16 20.30
C TYR A 198 -16.67 -9.64 20.14
N VAL A 199 -17.82 -9.01 20.40
CA VAL A 199 -17.95 -7.55 20.35
C VAL A 199 -17.02 -6.91 21.37
N VAL A 200 -17.02 -7.41 22.60
CA VAL A 200 -16.10 -6.93 23.64
C VAL A 200 -14.65 -7.20 23.26
N ALA A 201 -14.34 -8.37 22.71
CA ALA A 201 -12.97 -8.75 22.37
C ALA A 201 -12.40 -7.98 21.16
N TYR A 202 -13.23 -7.63 20.17
CA TYR A 202 -12.83 -6.88 18.99
C TYR A 202 -12.72 -5.38 19.23
N GLN A 203 -13.30 -4.85 20.32
CA GLN A 203 -13.35 -3.41 20.58
C GLN A 203 -11.98 -2.71 20.46
N PRO A 204 -10.85 -3.23 20.97
CA PRO A 204 -9.55 -2.58 20.80
C PRO A 204 -9.09 -2.46 19.32
N LEU A 205 -9.44 -3.44 18.49
CA LEU A 205 -9.14 -3.41 17.05
C LEU A 205 -10.05 -2.41 16.33
N PHE A 206 -11.33 -2.37 16.70
CA PHE A 206 -12.26 -1.35 16.17
C PHE A 206 -11.88 0.07 16.60
N ASP A 207 -11.41 0.27 17.84
CA ASP A 207 -10.89 1.56 18.30
C ASP A 207 -9.68 2.01 17.45
N SER A 208 -8.81 1.07 17.09
CA SER A 208 -7.66 1.33 16.21
C SER A 208 -8.11 1.64 14.79
N LEU A 209 -9.08 0.90 14.24
CA LEU A 209 -9.70 1.17 12.94
C LEU A 209 -10.31 2.58 12.91
N ARG A 210 -11.14 2.93 13.89
CA ARG A 210 -11.78 4.26 13.96
C ARG A 210 -10.74 5.38 13.99
N LYS A 211 -9.62 5.21 14.71
CA LYS A 211 -8.50 6.18 14.69
C LYS A 211 -7.90 6.35 13.30
N VAL A 212 -7.69 5.26 12.55
CA VAL A 212 -7.15 5.34 11.17
C VAL A 212 -8.10 6.10 10.25
N VAL A 213 -9.40 5.82 10.35
CA VAL A 213 -10.42 6.45 9.52
C VAL A 213 -10.55 7.94 9.84
N VAL A 214 -10.65 8.31 11.12
CA VAL A 214 -10.66 9.73 11.57
C VAL A 214 -9.42 10.46 11.08
N LYS A 215 -8.24 9.86 11.25
CA LYS A 215 -6.96 10.44 10.83
C LYS A 215 -6.91 10.75 9.33
N ALA A 216 -7.57 9.95 8.48
CA ALA A 216 -7.66 10.23 7.05
C ALA A 216 -8.51 11.48 6.77
N CYS A 217 -9.68 11.59 7.41
CA CYS A 217 -10.61 12.71 7.24
C CYS A 217 -10.06 14.02 7.82
N ASP A 218 -9.48 13.98 9.03
CA ASP A 218 -8.84 15.14 9.66
C ASP A 218 -7.73 15.69 8.76
N ALA A 219 -6.92 14.81 8.17
CA ALA A 219 -5.84 15.19 7.28
C ALA A 219 -6.33 15.73 5.92
N ALA A 220 -7.55 15.38 5.49
CA ALA A 220 -8.18 15.98 4.32
C ALA A 220 -8.82 17.34 4.64
N ALA A 221 -9.08 17.64 5.92
CA ALA A 221 -9.85 18.78 6.40
C ALA A 221 -11.32 18.79 5.89
N PHE A 222 -11.85 17.62 5.52
CA PHE A 222 -13.23 17.47 5.03
C PHE A 222 -13.89 16.21 5.61
N PRO A 223 -15.13 16.32 6.13
CA PRO A 223 -15.94 15.14 6.39
C PRO A 223 -16.37 14.50 5.05
N PRO A 224 -16.46 13.17 4.97
CA PRO A 224 -16.91 12.51 3.77
C PRO A 224 -18.44 12.61 3.62
N ASP A 225 -18.92 12.83 2.40
CA ASP A 225 -20.35 12.73 2.06
C ASP A 225 -20.81 11.27 2.07
N ALA A 226 -19.94 10.36 1.60
CA ALA A 226 -20.21 8.94 1.50
C ALA A 226 -18.98 8.08 1.78
N ILE A 227 -19.21 6.84 2.20
CA ILE A 227 -18.16 5.89 2.59
C ILE A 227 -18.20 4.67 1.66
N ILE A 228 -17.03 4.31 1.13
CA ILE A 228 -16.82 3.16 0.26
C ILE A 228 -16.08 2.09 1.04
N PHE A 229 -16.58 0.85 1.00
CA PHE A 229 -15.95 -0.29 1.65
C PHE A 229 -15.25 -1.18 0.62
N ALA A 230 -14.02 -1.57 0.93
CA ALA A 230 -13.26 -2.53 0.14
C ALA A 230 -12.42 -3.44 1.05
N GLY A 231 -12.03 -4.61 0.54
CA GLY A 231 -11.34 -5.61 1.34
C GLY A 231 -12.29 -6.54 2.09
N GLY A 232 -11.94 -7.82 2.14
CA GLY A 232 -12.82 -8.87 2.66
C GLY A 232 -13.17 -8.70 4.15
N SER A 233 -12.29 -8.06 4.93
CA SER A 233 -12.49 -7.88 6.37
C SER A 233 -13.55 -6.83 6.71
N CYS A 234 -14.01 -6.03 5.74
CA CYS A 234 -15.17 -5.14 5.92
C CYS A 234 -16.48 -5.91 6.15
N ARG A 235 -16.50 -7.24 5.95
CA ARG A 235 -17.65 -8.13 6.25
C ARG A 235 -17.75 -8.53 7.73
N LEU A 236 -16.76 -8.18 8.54
CA LEU A 236 -16.79 -8.52 9.95
C LEU A 236 -18.10 -8.04 10.60
N PRO A 237 -18.71 -8.84 11.48
CA PRO A 237 -19.88 -8.40 12.21
C PRO A 237 -19.64 -7.07 12.91
N ASN A 238 -20.65 -6.20 12.89
CA ASN A 238 -20.65 -4.85 13.47
C ASN A 238 -19.69 -3.85 12.81
N PHE A 239 -18.98 -4.21 11.74
CA PHE A 239 -18.03 -3.32 11.06
C PHE A 239 -18.67 -1.99 10.62
N GLU A 240 -19.80 -2.03 9.91
CA GLU A 240 -20.47 -0.83 9.44
C GLU A 240 -20.96 0.05 10.60
N GLN A 241 -21.45 -0.58 11.68
CA GLN A 241 -21.89 0.12 12.88
C GLN A 241 -20.73 0.87 13.54
N GLU A 242 -19.55 0.25 13.60
CA GLU A 242 -18.33 0.88 14.14
C GLU A 242 -17.89 2.09 13.32
N ILE A 243 -18.02 2.05 11.99
CA ILE A 243 -17.74 3.21 11.13
C ILE A 243 -18.82 4.29 11.29
N ARG A 244 -20.10 3.90 11.41
CA ARG A 244 -21.23 4.81 11.64
C ARG A 244 -21.13 5.58 12.97
N LYS A 245 -20.51 5.00 14.01
CA LYS A 245 -20.23 5.71 15.28
C LYS A 245 -19.35 6.94 15.09
N VAL A 246 -18.51 6.98 14.06
CA VAL A 246 -17.62 8.10 13.75
C VAL A 246 -18.25 9.07 12.75
N PHE A 247 -18.94 8.54 11.75
CA PHE A 247 -19.55 9.33 10.68
C PHE A 247 -21.05 9.00 10.57
N PRO A 248 -21.89 9.48 11.50
CA PRO A 248 -23.31 9.16 11.53
C PRO A 248 -24.09 9.76 10.35
N GLU A 249 -23.63 10.90 9.83
CA GLU A 249 -24.27 11.63 8.73
C GLU A 249 -23.81 11.19 7.33
N ALA A 250 -22.70 10.44 7.25
CA ALA A 250 -22.17 10.01 5.96
C ALA A 250 -22.97 8.83 5.40
N GLU A 251 -23.24 8.85 4.09
CA GLU A 251 -23.91 7.74 3.43
C GLU A 251 -22.98 6.51 3.36
N MET A 252 -23.37 5.41 3.99
CA MET A 252 -22.68 4.13 3.84
C MET A 252 -23.06 3.53 2.48
N LEU A 253 -22.13 3.53 1.51
CA LEU A 253 -22.44 2.92 0.21
C LEU A 253 -22.57 1.39 0.37
N PRO A 254 -23.44 0.74 -0.43
CA PRO A 254 -23.65 -0.70 -0.32
C PRO A 254 -22.34 -1.48 -0.44
N MET A 255 -22.09 -2.40 0.49
CA MET A 255 -20.92 -3.29 0.50
C MET A 255 -20.97 -4.29 -0.67
N ARG A 256 -20.54 -3.86 -1.86
CA ARG A 256 -20.55 -4.66 -3.09
C ARG A 256 -19.13 -5.03 -3.47
N ASN A 257 -18.95 -6.25 -3.98
CA ASN A 257 -17.68 -6.69 -4.56
C ASN A 257 -16.46 -6.46 -3.63
N LEU A 258 -16.64 -6.50 -2.29
CA LEU A 258 -15.59 -6.17 -1.32
C LEU A 258 -14.19 -6.77 -1.63
N PRO A 259 -14.05 -8.09 -1.90
CA PRO A 259 -12.76 -8.68 -2.22
C PRO A 259 -12.27 -8.36 -3.65
N THR A 260 -13.13 -7.90 -4.57
CA THR A 260 -12.78 -7.69 -5.98
C THR A 260 -12.73 -6.23 -6.42
N ALA A 261 -13.26 -5.30 -5.62
CA ALA A 261 -13.39 -3.87 -5.96
C ALA A 261 -12.06 -3.24 -6.40
N VAL A 262 -10.97 -3.52 -5.66
CA VAL A 262 -9.64 -3.00 -6.02
C VAL A 262 -9.19 -3.51 -7.39
N ALA A 263 -9.43 -4.78 -7.68
CA ALA A 263 -9.09 -5.38 -8.97
C ALA A 263 -9.95 -4.83 -10.11
N GLU A 264 -11.25 -4.61 -9.87
CA GLU A 264 -12.16 -4.00 -10.83
C GLU A 264 -11.71 -2.57 -11.18
N GLY A 265 -11.41 -1.77 -10.15
CA GLY A 265 -10.89 -0.41 -10.32
C GLY A 265 -9.57 -0.38 -11.09
N ALA A 266 -8.65 -1.27 -10.76
CA ALA A 266 -7.39 -1.41 -11.50
C ALA A 266 -7.63 -1.71 -12.99
N SER A 267 -8.59 -2.60 -13.30
CA SER A 267 -8.95 -2.91 -14.69
C SER A 267 -9.54 -1.71 -15.41
N ILE A 268 -10.41 -0.92 -14.75
CA ILE A 268 -10.98 0.31 -15.31
C ILE A 268 -9.87 1.32 -15.63
N ILE A 269 -9.03 1.65 -14.64
CA ILE A 269 -7.92 2.60 -14.78
C ILE A 269 -6.97 2.16 -15.91
N SER A 270 -6.57 0.89 -15.90
CA SER A 270 -5.70 0.35 -16.95
C SER A 270 -6.36 0.44 -18.33
N SER A 271 -7.65 0.10 -18.47
CA SER A 271 -8.33 0.16 -19.77
C SER A 271 -8.34 1.56 -20.39
N VAL A 272 -8.42 2.59 -19.54
CA VAL A 272 -8.39 4.00 -19.94
C VAL A 272 -6.98 4.41 -20.35
N TRP A 273 -5.96 4.05 -19.57
CA TRP A 273 -4.57 4.41 -19.85
C TRP A 273 -3.97 3.71 -21.08
N HIS A 274 -4.48 2.53 -21.44
CA HIS A 274 -4.08 1.85 -22.68
C HIS A 274 -4.91 2.25 -23.91
N GLY A 275 -5.89 3.14 -23.75
CA GLY A 275 -6.76 3.56 -24.84
C GLY A 275 -7.63 2.43 -25.41
N THR A 276 -7.82 1.34 -24.66
CA THR A 276 -8.63 0.18 -25.07
C THR A 276 -10.11 0.34 -24.70
N ALA A 277 -10.45 1.33 -23.88
CA ALA A 277 -11.83 1.70 -23.60
C ALA A 277 -12.43 2.48 -24.80
N ILE A 278 -13.59 2.05 -25.26
CA ILE A 278 -14.32 2.66 -26.38
C ILE A 278 -14.84 4.04 -25.93
N SER A 279 -14.50 5.09 -26.70
CA SER A 279 -15.09 6.45 -26.71
C SER A 279 -14.87 7.35 -25.48
N SER A 280 -14.22 8.50 -25.73
CA SER A 280 -14.32 9.82 -25.04
C SER A 280 -14.14 9.94 -23.51
N SER A 281 -14.09 8.84 -22.76
CA SER A 281 -14.14 8.83 -21.30
C SER A 281 -12.72 8.75 -20.72
N LYS A 282 -12.19 9.87 -20.25
CA LYS A 282 -10.88 9.92 -19.57
C LYS A 282 -11.11 9.89 -18.06
N VAL A 283 -10.66 8.82 -17.39
CA VAL A 283 -10.41 8.84 -15.94
C VAL A 283 -9.13 9.60 -15.70
N LEU A 284 -9.18 10.64 -14.87
CA LEU A 284 -7.99 11.18 -14.23
C LEU A 284 -7.92 10.65 -12.80
N VAL A 285 -6.80 10.04 -12.42
CA VAL A 285 -6.53 9.69 -11.02
C VAL A 285 -5.33 10.51 -10.57
N ALA A 286 -5.52 11.36 -9.57
CA ALA A 286 -4.46 12.12 -8.92
C ALA A 286 -4.30 11.61 -7.49
N ASP A 287 -3.09 11.17 -7.16
CA ASP A 287 -2.76 10.55 -5.87
C ASP A 287 -1.86 11.46 -5.03
N VAL A 288 -1.58 11.08 -3.79
CA VAL A 288 -0.77 11.87 -2.85
C VAL A 288 0.37 11.06 -2.21
N LEU A 289 1.35 11.76 -1.64
CA LEU A 289 2.37 11.15 -0.78
C LEU A 289 1.77 10.64 0.54
N PRO A 290 1.98 9.37 0.94
CA PRO A 290 1.44 8.83 2.19
C PRO A 290 2.21 9.29 3.44
N ARG A 291 3.44 9.78 3.25
CA ARG A 291 4.35 10.30 4.28
C ARG A 291 5.15 11.45 3.70
N ALA A 292 5.71 12.30 4.55
CA ALA A 292 6.56 13.38 4.07
C ALA A 292 7.90 12.83 3.59
N LEU A 293 8.51 13.55 2.65
CA LEU A 293 9.86 13.30 2.16
C LEU A 293 10.75 14.48 2.53
N GLY A 294 11.96 14.16 2.95
CA GLY A 294 12.93 15.16 3.37
C GLY A 294 14.33 14.59 3.45
N ILE A 295 15.29 15.45 3.79
CA ILE A 295 16.68 15.05 3.93
C ILE A 295 17.16 15.21 5.37
N ALA A 296 18.23 14.50 5.74
CA ALA A 296 18.92 14.79 6.99
C ALA A 296 19.82 16.00 6.81
N THR A 297 19.78 16.93 7.77
CA THR A 297 20.69 18.06 7.86
C THR A 297 21.78 17.82 8.90
N GLU A 298 22.75 18.72 8.95
CA GLU A 298 23.77 18.71 10.00
C GLU A 298 23.09 18.78 11.39
N GLY A 299 23.54 17.94 12.32
CA GLY A 299 22.89 17.77 13.62
C GLY A 299 21.82 16.66 13.66
N GLY A 300 21.52 16.02 12.52
CA GLY A 300 20.61 14.87 12.45
C GLY A 300 19.12 15.24 12.40
N CYS A 301 18.80 16.51 12.21
CA CYS A 301 17.43 16.97 12.04
C CYS A 301 16.87 16.57 10.67
N PHE A 302 15.56 16.33 10.62
CA PHE A 302 14.82 16.10 9.39
C PHE A 302 14.38 17.43 8.79
N SER A 303 14.86 17.76 7.59
CA SER A 303 14.34 18.88 6.80
C SER A 303 13.25 18.37 5.88
N GLU A 304 12.00 18.60 6.25
CA GLU A 304 10.84 18.24 5.45
C GLU A 304 10.79 19.11 4.19
N MET A 305 10.75 18.48 3.01
CA MET A 305 10.73 19.17 1.72
C MET A 305 9.42 18.97 0.95
N LEU A 306 8.87 17.75 1.01
CA LEU A 306 7.54 17.45 0.47
C LEU A 306 6.67 16.91 1.62
N PRO A 307 5.71 17.69 2.13
CA PRO A 307 4.86 17.26 3.22
C PRO A 307 4.03 16.01 2.88
N LYS A 308 3.56 15.32 3.91
CA LYS A 308 2.55 14.27 3.75
C LYS A 308 1.32 14.82 3.01
N ASN A 309 0.68 13.98 2.20
CA ASN A 309 -0.47 14.29 1.36
C ASN A 309 -0.19 15.29 0.22
N THR A 310 1.07 15.59 -0.08
CA THR A 310 1.42 16.35 -1.29
C THR A 310 0.91 15.63 -2.55
N LYS A 311 0.14 16.34 -3.39
CA LYS A 311 -0.42 15.84 -4.65
C LYS A 311 0.69 15.48 -5.64
N LEU A 312 0.52 14.36 -6.35
CA LEU A 312 1.49 13.86 -7.31
C LEU A 312 1.10 14.19 -8.76
N PRO A 313 2.05 14.61 -9.60
CA PRO A 313 3.49 14.69 -9.33
C PRO A 313 3.84 15.99 -8.60
N ALA A 314 4.94 15.99 -7.85
CA ALA A 314 5.41 17.16 -7.12
C ALA A 314 6.92 17.30 -7.20
N GLN A 315 7.40 18.53 -7.04
CA GLN A 315 8.81 18.81 -6.79
C GLN A 315 8.97 19.94 -5.79
N HIS A 316 10.02 19.87 -5.00
CA HIS A 316 10.44 20.94 -4.11
C HIS A 316 11.95 21.09 -4.15
N THR A 317 12.42 22.33 -4.20
CA THR A 317 13.83 22.69 -4.15
C THR A 317 14.07 23.55 -2.92
N GLU A 318 15.04 23.16 -2.11
CA GLU A 318 15.44 23.90 -0.90
C GLU A 318 16.95 24.12 -0.91
N ARG A 319 17.36 25.25 -0.33
CA ARG A 319 18.74 25.73 -0.34
C ARG A 319 19.44 25.41 0.99
N TYR A 320 20.63 24.84 0.88
CA TYR A 320 21.47 24.45 2.01
C TYR A 320 22.89 25.01 1.85
N THR A 321 23.65 25.06 2.94
CA THR A 321 25.06 25.50 2.94
C THR A 321 25.96 24.35 3.35
N ALA A 322 26.96 24.02 2.53
CA ALA A 322 27.94 23.00 2.87
C ALA A 322 28.88 23.45 3.98
N ARG A 323 29.23 22.49 4.84
CA ARG A 323 30.14 22.68 5.98
C ARG A 323 31.46 21.92 5.84
N GLY A 324 31.71 21.29 4.70
CA GLY A 324 32.90 20.49 4.49
C GLY A 324 33.21 20.21 3.03
N MET A 325 34.30 19.47 2.81
CA MET A 325 34.78 19.12 1.46
C MET A 325 33.89 18.08 0.74
N LYS A 326 32.91 17.53 1.45
CA LYS A 326 31.98 16.51 0.96
C LYS A 326 30.68 16.65 1.73
N THR A 327 29.57 16.81 1.02
CA THR A 327 28.23 16.89 1.60
C THR A 327 27.48 15.61 1.33
N SER A 328 26.85 15.07 2.37
CA SER A 328 26.04 13.88 2.27
C SER A 328 24.56 14.22 2.23
N ILE A 329 23.86 13.76 1.20
CA ILE A 329 22.43 13.91 1.06
C ILE A 329 21.77 12.56 1.31
N SER A 330 21.12 12.41 2.45
CA SER A 330 20.34 11.22 2.79
C SER A 330 18.85 11.53 2.75
N LEU A 331 18.11 10.84 1.90
CA LEU A 331 16.66 10.91 1.79
C LEU A 331 15.98 10.03 2.84
N HIS A 332 14.96 10.58 3.49
CA HIS A 332 14.13 9.89 4.47
C HIS A 332 12.64 10.11 4.19
N GLU A 333 11.83 9.13 4.58
CA GLU A 333 10.37 9.14 4.51
C GLU A 333 9.79 9.03 5.93
N GLY A 334 8.98 10.01 6.36
CA GLY A 334 8.38 9.98 7.69
C GLY A 334 7.80 11.32 8.14
N GLY A 335 7.72 11.54 9.44
CA GLY A 335 7.18 12.77 10.05
C GLY A 335 7.83 13.11 11.39
N GLU A 336 8.90 12.42 11.76
CA GLU A 336 9.65 12.70 13.00
C GLU A 336 10.64 13.83 12.77
N ALA A 337 10.87 14.66 13.79
CA ALA A 337 11.79 15.79 13.70
C ALA A 337 13.26 15.36 13.56
N VAL A 338 13.61 14.17 14.04
CA VAL A 338 14.94 13.58 13.94
C VAL A 338 14.99 12.67 12.72
N ALA A 339 15.94 12.89 11.81
CA ALA A 339 16.02 12.14 10.55
C ALA A 339 16.25 10.63 10.78
N GLY A 340 17.00 10.26 11.82
CA GLY A 340 17.27 8.86 12.17
C GLY A 340 16.04 8.05 12.62
N ASP A 341 14.97 8.73 13.06
CA ASP A 341 13.72 8.10 13.47
C ASP A 341 12.73 7.93 12.29
N ASN A 342 13.10 8.46 11.12
CA ASN A 342 12.36 8.29 9.88
C ASN A 342 12.93 7.13 9.04
N ILE A 343 12.21 6.75 7.99
CA ILE A 343 12.59 5.61 7.14
C ILE A 343 13.65 6.07 6.14
N PHE A 344 14.87 5.58 6.31
CA PHE A 344 15.95 5.83 5.38
C PHE A 344 15.69 5.19 4.00
N LEU A 345 15.64 6.02 2.96
CA LEU A 345 15.39 5.57 1.58
C LEU A 345 16.68 5.41 0.77
N GLY A 346 17.65 6.29 0.98
CA GLY A 346 18.94 6.22 0.29
C GLY A 346 19.80 7.44 0.56
N ARG A 347 21.07 7.35 0.14
CA ARG A 347 22.06 8.40 0.33
C ARG A 347 22.99 8.45 -0.86
N PHE A 348 23.43 9.65 -1.18
CA PHE A 348 24.57 9.88 -2.04
C PHE A 348 25.40 11.01 -1.44
N ASP A 349 26.65 11.10 -1.88
CA ASP A 349 27.52 12.18 -1.45
C ASP A 349 27.96 12.98 -2.68
N ILE A 350 28.16 14.28 -2.50
CA ILE A 350 28.68 15.17 -3.54
C ILE A 350 29.92 15.93 -3.02
N PRO A 351 30.91 16.17 -3.89
CA PRO A 351 32.02 17.07 -3.57
C PRO A 351 31.51 18.48 -3.31
N THR A 352 31.97 19.11 -2.23
CA THR A 352 31.63 20.50 -1.89
C THR A 352 32.84 21.20 -1.27
N LYS A 353 32.73 22.48 -0.95
CA LYS A 353 33.64 23.22 -0.08
C LYS A 353 32.83 23.87 1.04
N VAL A 354 33.52 24.27 2.10
CA VAL A 354 32.88 25.03 3.19
C VAL A 354 32.33 26.34 2.62
N GLY A 355 31.05 26.60 2.85
CA GLY A 355 30.36 27.79 2.35
C GLY A 355 29.70 27.64 0.99
N ASP A 356 29.91 26.52 0.27
CA ASP A 356 29.20 26.27 -0.98
C ASP A 356 27.68 26.26 -0.74
N ILE A 357 26.93 26.86 -1.65
CA ILE A 357 25.46 26.87 -1.64
C ILE A 357 24.98 25.68 -2.48
N LEU A 358 24.03 24.93 -1.93
CA LEU A 358 23.43 23.77 -2.58
C LEU A 358 21.94 23.94 -2.75
N ASP A 359 21.46 23.77 -3.97
CA ASP A 359 20.05 23.57 -4.23
C ASP A 359 19.78 22.06 -4.30
N VAL A 360 19.10 21.54 -3.29
CA VAL A 360 18.64 20.15 -3.24
C VAL A 360 17.20 20.11 -3.70
N THR A 361 16.88 19.23 -4.64
CA THR A 361 15.54 19.06 -5.19
C THR A 361 15.07 17.63 -4.99
N ILE A 362 13.86 17.47 -4.44
CA ILE A 362 13.14 16.18 -4.43
C ILE A 362 12.03 16.27 -5.45
N LYS A 363 11.98 15.30 -6.38
CA LYS A 363 10.90 15.12 -7.36
C LYS A 363 10.19 13.81 -7.09
N ALA A 364 8.88 13.86 -6.90
CA ALA A 364 8.01 12.69 -6.76
C ALA A 364 7.08 12.60 -7.98
N ARG A 365 7.14 11.50 -8.72
CA ARG A 365 6.38 11.28 -9.96
C ARG A 365 5.02 10.63 -9.69
N HIS A 366 4.16 10.56 -10.71
CA HIS A 366 2.84 9.92 -10.63
C HIS A 366 2.89 8.42 -10.24
N ASP A 367 3.93 7.72 -10.69
CA ASP A 367 4.19 6.32 -10.32
C ASP A 367 4.89 6.18 -8.96
N ARG A 368 5.01 7.30 -8.22
CA ARG A 368 5.66 7.42 -6.93
C ARG A 368 7.16 7.10 -6.95
N GLN A 369 7.80 7.15 -8.12
CA GLN A 369 9.27 7.18 -8.19
C GLN A 369 9.77 8.52 -7.64
N ILE A 370 10.76 8.44 -6.76
CA ILE A 370 11.40 9.59 -6.13
C ILE A 370 12.79 9.77 -6.71
N GLU A 371 13.07 10.99 -7.14
CA GLU A 371 14.36 11.41 -7.65
C GLU A 371 14.85 12.58 -6.80
N VAL A 372 16.04 12.44 -6.22
CA VAL A 372 16.70 13.51 -5.46
C VAL A 372 17.91 13.97 -6.25
N THR A 373 18.02 15.28 -6.45
CA THR A 373 19.16 15.91 -7.10
C THR A 373 19.74 16.99 -6.20
N ALA A 374 21.06 17.07 -6.09
CA ALA A 374 21.72 18.17 -5.41
C ALA A 374 22.74 18.80 -6.35
N VAL A 375 22.76 20.14 -6.41
CA VAL A 375 23.62 20.91 -7.31
C VAL A 375 24.23 22.07 -6.53
N VAL A 376 25.54 22.27 -6.68
CA VAL A 376 26.23 23.44 -6.16
C VAL A 376 25.96 24.63 -7.07
N VAL A 377 25.49 25.74 -6.49
CA VAL A 377 25.07 26.93 -7.22
C VAL A 377 25.89 28.16 -6.81
N ASP A 378 25.99 29.15 -7.70
CA ASP A 378 26.54 30.46 -7.40
C ASP A 378 25.53 31.33 -6.64
N ASP A 379 25.93 32.56 -6.29
CA ASP A 379 25.09 33.51 -5.55
C ASP A 379 23.80 33.86 -6.31
N ASP A 380 23.79 33.74 -7.65
CA ASP A 380 22.64 33.96 -8.52
C ASP A 380 21.77 32.69 -8.68
N GLY A 381 22.14 31.58 -8.05
CA GLY A 381 21.45 30.29 -8.15
C GLY A 381 21.74 29.50 -9.43
N LYS A 382 22.78 29.85 -10.19
CA LYS A 382 23.18 29.08 -11.37
C LYS A 382 24.09 27.93 -10.98
N PRO A 383 23.89 26.73 -11.55
CA PRO A 383 24.80 25.60 -11.36
C PRO A 383 26.24 25.96 -11.71
N ILE A 384 27.16 25.80 -10.76
CA ILE A 384 28.59 26.08 -10.96
C ILE A 384 29.25 25.01 -11.83
N THR A 385 28.72 23.78 -11.81
CA THR A 385 29.15 22.66 -12.66
C THR A 385 28.01 21.67 -12.87
N THR A 386 27.83 21.17 -14.10
CA THR A 386 26.84 20.11 -14.43
C THR A 386 27.22 18.73 -13.89
N ASP A 387 28.51 18.53 -13.60
CA ASP A 387 29.09 17.22 -13.26
C ASP A 387 29.05 16.92 -11.76
N LEU A 388 28.72 17.91 -10.93
CA LEU A 388 28.48 17.77 -9.49
C LEU A 388 26.98 17.58 -9.18
N SER A 389 26.29 16.81 -10.03
CA SER A 389 24.90 16.40 -9.80
C SER A 389 24.87 14.96 -9.30
N GLY A 390 24.50 14.78 -8.04
CA GLY A 390 24.17 13.45 -7.52
C GLY A 390 22.69 13.19 -7.77
N VAL A 391 22.36 12.10 -8.45
CA VAL A 391 20.98 11.67 -8.66
C VAL A 391 20.74 10.40 -7.87
N LEU A 392 19.96 10.49 -6.80
CA LEU A 392 19.38 9.31 -6.17
C LEU A 392 18.01 9.09 -6.80
N LYS A 393 17.95 8.18 -7.77
CA LYS A 393 16.68 7.54 -8.12
C LYS A 393 16.43 6.47 -7.08
N VAL A 394 15.47 6.69 -6.19
CA VAL A 394 14.95 5.60 -5.38
C VAL A 394 13.98 4.80 -6.27
N ILE A 395 14.58 4.12 -7.23
CA ILE A 395 14.11 2.83 -7.73
C ILE A 395 15.16 1.92 -7.12
N ARG A 396 14.89 1.24 -6.00
CA ARG A 396 15.89 0.25 -5.57
C ARG A 396 15.80 -0.92 -6.55
N GLU A 397 16.49 -0.77 -7.67
CA GLU A 397 17.26 -1.86 -8.26
C GLU A 397 18.09 -2.45 -7.13
N SER A 398 17.55 -3.48 -6.49
CA SER A 398 18.30 -4.28 -5.55
C SER A 398 18.40 -5.70 -6.08
N SER A 399 19.58 -6.03 -6.61
CA SER A 399 20.19 -7.37 -6.53
C SER A 399 19.50 -8.57 -7.19
N CYS A 400 18.37 -8.40 -7.87
CA CYS A 400 17.70 -9.55 -8.50
C CYS A 400 18.47 -10.11 -9.70
N ASP A 401 19.18 -9.28 -10.47
CA ASP A 401 19.84 -9.74 -11.71
C ASP A 401 20.93 -10.78 -11.45
N GLU A 402 21.69 -10.69 -10.35
CA GLU A 402 22.71 -11.68 -9.99
C GLU A 402 22.12 -13.05 -9.59
N ASN A 403 20.82 -13.13 -9.27
CA ASN A 403 20.15 -14.38 -8.94
C ASN A 403 19.14 -14.86 -9.99
N MET A 404 18.83 -14.07 -11.03
CA MET A 404 17.81 -14.45 -12.03
C MET A 404 18.10 -15.78 -12.73
N GLU A 405 19.38 -16.14 -12.92
CA GLU A 405 19.78 -17.40 -13.56
C GLU A 405 19.60 -18.61 -12.64
N GLN A 406 20.01 -18.50 -11.36
CA GLN A 406 19.76 -19.53 -10.34
C GLN A 406 18.27 -19.72 -10.03
N LEU A 407 17.49 -18.63 -10.10
CA LEU A 407 16.05 -18.61 -9.92
C LEU A 407 15.31 -19.28 -11.09
N ARG A 408 15.76 -19.03 -12.34
CA ARG A 408 15.27 -19.70 -13.55
C ARG A 408 15.55 -21.20 -13.52
N GLU A 409 16.72 -21.62 -13.06
CA GLU A 409 17.07 -23.05 -12.91
C GLU A 409 16.19 -23.77 -11.88
N CYS A 410 15.93 -23.14 -10.72
CA CYS A 410 15.02 -23.70 -9.71
C CYS A 410 13.59 -23.86 -10.26
N PHE A 411 13.13 -22.93 -11.10
CA PHE A 411 11.82 -22.98 -11.74
C PHE A 411 11.70 -24.08 -12.80
N GLN A 412 12.75 -24.31 -13.59
CA GLN A 412 12.77 -25.37 -14.60
C GLN A 412 12.75 -26.76 -13.96
N ARG A 413 13.45 -26.95 -12.83
CA ARG A 413 13.44 -28.23 -12.08
C ARG A 413 12.06 -28.61 -11.52
N ARG A 414 11.25 -27.64 -11.10
CA ARG A 414 9.86 -27.89 -10.64
C ARG A 414 8.89 -28.22 -11.78
N ARG A 415 9.20 -27.89 -13.04
CA ARG A 415 8.38 -28.25 -14.21
C ARG A 415 8.72 -29.62 -14.81
N GLY A 416 9.89 -30.17 -14.50
CA GLY A 416 10.35 -31.46 -15.01
C GLY A 416 10.08 -32.67 -14.10
N GLY A 417 9.51 -32.45 -12.90
CA GLY A 417 9.13 -33.51 -11.97
C GLY A 417 7.61 -33.67 -11.94
N GLY A 418 7.05 -34.20 -13.02
CA GLY A 418 5.67 -34.65 -13.13
C GLY A 418 5.65 -36.03 -13.76
#